data_AF-A0A0C2C536-F1
#
_entry.id   AF-A0A0C2C536-F1
#
_cell.length_a   1.000
_cell.length_b   1.000
_cell.length_c   1.000
_cell.angle_alpha   90.00
_cell.angle_beta   90.00
_cell.angle_gamma   90.00
#
_symmetry.space_group_name_H-M   'P 1'
#
loop_
_entity.id
_entity.type
_entity.pdbx_description
1 polymer ?
#
loop_
_entity_poly.entity_id
_entity_poly.type
_entity_poly.pdbx_seq_one_letter_code
_entity_poly.pdbx_strand_id
1 'polypeptide(L)'
;TAYELGRRMFETIFTENPHYLAYIDLKGEPNWNNHINFKIHVQRFVTALSEAMRRLRDPTTSYDVLRDFGASYATYPKRVSAVYFERLANALNQTATQLQEHDHLSVE
;
A
#
# COMPACT_ATOMS: atom_id res chain seq x y z
N THR A 1 2.62 13.29 -4.02
CA THR A 1 1.21 12.95 -4.38
C THR A 1 0.81 11.65 -3.70
N ALA A 2 -0.48 11.32 -3.61
CA ALA A 2 -0.90 10.04 -3.01
C ALA A 2 -0.32 8.82 -3.75
N TYR A 3 -0.08 8.95 -5.06
CA TYR A 3 0.63 7.94 -5.86
C TYR A 3 2.06 7.73 -5.38
N GLU A 4 2.82 8.81 -5.19
CA GLU A 4 4.21 8.75 -4.70
C GLU A 4 4.30 8.16 -3.29
N LEU A 5 3.33 8.46 -2.41
CA LEU A 5 3.21 7.83 -1.10
C LEU A 5 3.08 6.30 -1.23
N GLY A 6 2.09 5.83 -2.00
CA GLY A 6 1.87 4.39 -2.20
C GLY A 6 3.07 3.72 -2.87
N ARG A 7 3.73 4.39 -3.81
CA ARG A 7 4.92 3.90 -4.48
C ARG A 7 6.05 3.63 -3.48
N ARG A 8 6.40 4.61 -2.65
CA ARG A 8 7.48 4.48 -1.65
C ARG A 8 7.17 3.39 -0.63
N MET A 9 5.92 3.30 -0.16
CA MET A 9 5.49 2.24 0.76
C MET A 9 5.76 0.85 0.18
N PHE A 10 5.33 0.60 -1.06
CA PHE A 10 5.53 -0.71 -1.68
C PHE A 10 6.97 -0.95 -2.13
N GLU A 11 7.73 0.10 -2.49
CA GLU A 11 9.17 -0.03 -2.73
C GLU A 11 9.90 -0.55 -1.48
N THR A 12 9.61 0.03 -0.31
CA THR A 12 10.15 -0.44 0.97
C THR A 12 9.71 -1.87 1.28
N ILE A 13 8.41 -2.16 1.21
CA ILE A 13 7.86 -3.49 1.54
C ILE A 13 8.50 -4.59 0.69
N PHE A 14 8.63 -4.38 -0.63
CA PHE A 14 9.19 -5.39 -1.52
C PHE A 14 10.71 -5.47 -1.50
N THR A 15 11.40 -4.38 -1.15
CA THR A 15 12.84 -4.40 -0.91
C THR A 15 13.18 -5.21 0.34
N GLU A 16 12.47 -4.98 1.44
CA GLU A 16 12.67 -5.71 2.69
C GLU A 16 12.14 -7.15 2.62
N ASN A 17 11.10 -7.40 1.82
CA ASN A 17 10.44 -8.70 1.70
C ASN A 17 10.23 -9.10 0.24
N PRO A 18 11.30 -9.48 -0.49
CA PRO A 18 11.21 -9.78 -1.93
C PRO A 18 10.24 -10.90 -2.29
N HIS A 19 9.95 -11.81 -1.36
CA HIS A 19 8.98 -12.89 -1.57
C HIS A 19 7.54 -12.39 -1.79
N TYR A 20 7.19 -11.18 -1.32
CA TYR A 20 5.87 -10.58 -1.53
C TYR A 20 5.64 -10.11 -2.98
N LEU A 21 6.69 -9.99 -3.78
CA LEU A 21 6.56 -9.76 -5.22
C LEU A 21 5.74 -10.86 -5.91
N ALA A 22 5.66 -12.05 -5.32
CA ALA A 22 4.78 -13.13 -5.80
C ALA A 22 3.29 -12.76 -5.77
N TYR A 23 2.84 -11.86 -4.89
CA TYR A 23 1.42 -11.48 -4.79
C TYR A 23 0.94 -10.55 -5.92
N ILE A 24 1.89 -9.98 -6.66
CA ILE A 24 1.68 -9.09 -7.79
C ILE A 24 2.32 -9.64 -9.08
N ASP A 25 2.60 -10.94 -9.10
CA ASP A 25 3.15 -11.68 -10.24
C ASP A 25 4.53 -11.17 -10.71
N LEU A 26 5.38 -10.75 -9.75
CA LEU A 26 6.75 -10.23 -9.98
C LEU A 26 7.83 -11.04 -9.27
N LYS A 27 7.56 -12.29 -8.89
CA LYS A 27 8.55 -13.13 -8.21
C LYS A 27 9.77 -13.34 -9.11
N GLY A 28 10.94 -12.90 -8.63
CA GLY A 28 12.20 -13.05 -9.35
C GLY A 28 12.44 -12.03 -10.47
N GLU A 29 11.54 -11.05 -10.65
CA GLU A 29 11.72 -9.96 -11.61
C GLU A 29 12.73 -8.94 -11.06
N PRO A 30 13.93 -8.78 -11.66
CA PRO A 30 14.96 -7.88 -11.13
C PRO A 30 14.59 -6.40 -11.19
N ASN A 31 13.79 -5.99 -12.17
CA ASN A 31 13.37 -4.60 -12.39
C ASN A 31 11.91 -4.36 -12.01
N TRP A 32 11.47 -5.02 -10.93
CA TRP A 32 10.06 -5.03 -10.50
C TRP A 32 9.49 -3.64 -10.22
N ASN A 33 10.31 -2.71 -9.74
CA ASN A 33 9.88 -1.34 -9.38
C ASN A 33 9.51 -0.48 -10.61
N ASN A 34 9.99 -0.84 -11.80
CA ASN A 34 9.61 -0.21 -13.06
C ASN A 34 8.51 -0.96 -13.81
N HIS A 35 8.18 -2.18 -13.37
CA HIS A 35 7.22 -3.05 -14.02
C HIS A 35 5.78 -2.53 -13.94
N ILE A 36 4.96 -2.81 -14.96
CA ILE A 36 3.57 -2.33 -15.03
C ILE A 36 2.69 -2.87 -13.89
N ASN A 37 2.84 -4.14 -13.51
CA ASN A 37 2.12 -4.73 -12.36
C ASN A 37 2.39 -3.98 -11.05
N PHE A 38 3.61 -3.50 -10.82
CA PHE A 38 3.93 -2.69 -9.65
C PHE A 38 3.19 -1.35 -9.69
N LYS A 39 3.25 -0.64 -10.83
CA LYS A 39 2.52 0.63 -11.03
C LYS A 39 1.01 0.47 -10.86
N ILE A 40 0.43 -0.61 -11.39
CA ILE A 40 -1.00 -0.96 -11.22
C ILE A 40 -1.32 -1.25 -9.76
N HIS A 41 -0.45 -1.96 -9.04
CA HIS A 41 -0.64 -2.27 -7.63
C HIS A 41 -0.68 -0.99 -6.78
N VAL A 42 0.29 -0.09 -6.99
CA VAL A 42 0.33 1.22 -6.35
C VAL A 42 -0.93 2.01 -6.66
N GLN A 43 -1.34 2.07 -7.94
CA GLN A 43 -2.54 2.81 -8.35
C GLN A 43 -3.80 2.28 -7.67
N ARG A 44 -3.98 0.96 -7.61
CA ARG A 44 -5.15 0.33 -6.95
C ARG A 44 -5.22 0.69 -5.47
N PHE A 45 -4.09 0.62 -4.76
CA PHE A 45 -4.02 0.99 -3.35
C PHE A 45 -4.37 2.46 -3.14
N VAL A 46 -3.77 3.35 -3.91
CA VAL A 46 -3.96 4.79 -3.76
C VAL A 46 -5.38 5.22 -4.11
N THR A 47 -6.01 4.59 -5.09
CA THR A 47 -7.43 4.80 -5.40
C THR A 47 -8.31 4.35 -4.23
N ALA A 48 -8.06 3.17 -3.65
CA ALA A 48 -8.81 2.70 -2.48
C ALA A 48 -8.62 3.61 -1.26
N LEU A 49 -7.39 4.04 -0.99
CA LEU A 49 -7.07 4.97 0.10
C LEU A 49 -7.77 6.33 -0.09
N SER A 50 -7.73 6.88 -1.30
CA SER A 50 -8.40 8.15 -1.61
C SER A 50 -9.92 8.04 -1.47
N GLU A 51 -10.52 6.94 -1.94
CA GLU A 51 -11.95 6.68 -1.77
C GLU A 51 -12.34 6.51 -0.30
N ALA A 52 -11.54 5.79 0.48
CA ALA A 52 -11.76 5.63 1.91
C ALA A 52 -11.70 6.99 2.64
N MET A 53 -10.67 7.80 2.36
CA MET A 53 -10.55 9.14 2.93
C MET A 53 -11.71 10.06 2.53
N ARG A 54 -12.19 9.97 1.28
CA ARG A 54 -13.37 10.72 0.80
C ARG A 54 -14.65 10.32 1.54
N ARG A 55 -14.78 9.03 1.88
CA ARG A 55 -15.93 8.45 2.57
C ARG A 55 -15.84 8.51 4.10
N LEU A 56 -14.75 9.02 4.68
CA LEU A 56 -14.70 9.29 6.13
C LEU A 56 -15.75 10.32 6.58
N ARG A 57 -16.38 11.06 5.66
CA ARG A 57 -17.58 11.89 5.93
C ARG A 57 -18.88 11.09 6.04
N ASP A 58 -18.90 9.80 5.67
CA ASP A 58 -20.05 8.90 5.71
C ASP A 58 -19.63 7.47 6.17
N PRO A 59 -19.68 7.17 7.48
CA PRO A 59 -19.01 6.03 8.12
C PRO A 59 -19.42 4.63 7.61
N THR A 60 -20.66 4.48 7.16
CA THR A 60 -21.22 3.19 6.72
C THR A 60 -20.56 2.68 5.45
N THR A 61 -20.27 3.56 4.49
CA THR A 61 -19.64 3.18 3.22
C THR A 61 -18.12 2.94 3.33
N SER A 62 -17.46 3.51 4.34
CA SER A 62 -16.05 3.27 4.62
C SER A 62 -15.79 1.85 5.15
N TYR A 63 -16.72 1.33 5.96
CA TYR A 63 -16.64 -0.03 6.49
C TYR A 63 -16.71 -1.07 5.36
N ASP A 64 -17.61 -0.89 4.40
CA ASP A 64 -17.77 -1.81 3.27
C ASP A 64 -16.50 -1.86 2.39
N VAL A 65 -15.87 -0.71 2.13
CA VAL A 65 -14.63 -0.65 1.34
C VAL A 65 -13.47 -1.36 2.04
N LEU A 66 -13.29 -1.14 3.35
CA LEU A 66 -12.25 -1.82 4.13
C LEU A 66 -12.50 -3.33 4.23
N ARG A 67 -13.77 -3.72 4.39
CA ARG A 67 -14.20 -5.12 4.41
C ARG A 67 -13.88 -5.79 3.07
N ASP A 68 -14.25 -5.18 1.95
CA ASP A 68 -14.02 -5.72 0.62
C ASP A 68 -12.52 -5.79 0.30
N PHE A 69 -11.75 -4.79 0.71
CA PHE A 69 -10.29 -4.80 0.63
C PHE A 69 -9.69 -5.98 1.41
N GLY A 70 -10.05 -6.16 2.69
CA GLY A 70 -9.58 -7.28 3.51
C GLY A 70 -10.00 -8.65 2.97
N ALA A 71 -11.25 -8.77 2.50
CA ALA A 71 -11.80 -10.01 1.94
C ALA A 71 -11.04 -10.47 0.68
N SER A 72 -10.51 -9.54 -0.11
CA SER A 72 -9.68 -9.84 -1.29
C SER A 72 -8.37 -10.57 -0.96
N TYR A 73 -7.91 -10.51 0.29
CA TYR A 73 -6.72 -11.20 0.80
C TYR A 73 -7.04 -12.39 1.72
N ALA A 74 -8.33 -12.63 2.03
CA ALA A 74 -8.78 -13.75 2.84
C ALA A 74 -9.08 -15.02 1.99
N THR A 75 -9.23 -14.87 0.68
CA THR A 75 -9.63 -15.92 -0.26
C THR A 75 -8.44 -16.50 -1.04
N TYR A 76 -8.53 -17.79 -1.39
CA TYR A 76 -7.52 -18.50 -2.18
C TYR A 76 -7.41 -17.88 -3.59
N PRO A 77 -6.21 -17.80 -4.21
CA PRO A 77 -4.91 -18.31 -3.76
C PRO A 77 -4.11 -17.31 -2.91
N LYS A 78 -4.67 -16.13 -2.61
CA LYS A 78 -3.96 -15.00 -1.99
C LYS A 78 -4.17 -14.93 -0.49
N ARG A 79 -4.25 -16.05 0.21
CA ARG A 79 -4.47 -16.05 1.67
C ARG A 79 -3.25 -15.43 2.36
N VAL A 80 -3.38 -14.17 2.78
CA VAL A 80 -2.27 -13.43 3.40
C VAL A 80 -2.36 -13.52 4.92
N SER A 81 -1.21 -13.70 5.57
CA SER A 81 -1.10 -13.68 7.03
C SER A 81 -1.50 -12.32 7.61
N ALA A 82 -2.10 -12.31 8.80
CA ALA A 82 -2.41 -11.08 9.54
C ALA A 82 -1.17 -10.18 9.75
N VAL A 83 0.00 -10.78 9.87
CA VAL A 83 1.30 -10.08 10.01
C VAL A 83 1.58 -9.12 8.83
N TYR A 84 1.04 -9.40 7.64
CA TYR A 84 1.16 -8.49 6.50
C TYR A 84 0.46 -7.16 6.75
N PHE A 85 -0.72 -7.17 7.38
CA PHE A 85 -1.48 -5.96 7.66
C PHE A 85 -0.84 -5.15 8.79
N GLU A 86 -0.21 -5.79 9.77
CA GLU A 86 0.60 -5.10 10.78
C GLU A 86 1.80 -4.37 10.14
N ARG A 87 2.49 -5.04 9.21
CA ARG A 87 3.59 -4.44 8.46
C ARG A 87 3.13 -3.27 7.59
N LEU A 88 1.95 -3.39 6.97
CA LEU A 88 1.34 -2.32 6.21
C LEU A 88 1.07 -1.08 7.09
N ALA A 89 0.53 -1.29 8.30
CA ALA A 89 0.28 -0.21 9.26
C ALA A 89 1.60 0.46 9.73
N ASN A 90 2.64 -0.33 10.01
CA ASN A 90 3.94 0.19 10.41
C ASN A 90 4.61 1.01 9.29
N ALA A 91 4.55 0.51 8.05
CA ALA A 91 5.07 1.22 6.89
C ALA A 91 4.35 2.55 6.65
N LEU A 92 3.03 2.59 6.85
CA LEU A 92 2.25 3.82 6.78
C LEU A 92 2.76 4.85 7.80
N ASN A 93 2.96 4.44 9.05
CA ASN A 93 3.45 5.33 10.11
C ASN A 93 4.83 5.89 9.80
N GLN A 94 5.78 5.03 9.42
CA GLN A 94 7.15 5.45 9.08
C GLN A 94 7.16 6.42 7.89
N THR A 95 6.37 6.14 6.86
CA THR A 95 6.32 6.99 5.66
C THR A 95 5.68 8.35 5.97
N ALA A 96 4.63 8.37 6.80
CA ALA A 96 4.02 9.63 7.25
C ALA A 96 5.01 10.49 8.04
N THR A 97 5.78 9.89 8.95
CA THR A 97 6.83 10.59 9.71
C THR A 97 7.90 11.17 8.79
N GLN A 98 8.44 10.38 7.86
CA GLN A 98 9.48 10.85 6.94
C GLN A 98 8.99 11.99 6.02
N LEU A 99 7.75 11.93 5.56
CA LEU A 99 7.17 13.01 4.75
C LEU A 99 6.96 14.27 5.58
N GLN A 100 6.49 14.13 6.83
CA GLN A 100 6.35 15.26 7.74
C GLN A 100 7.71 15.93 8.04
N GLU A 101 8.75 15.13 8.31
CA GLU A 101 10.11 15.63 8.55
C GLU A 101 10.71 16.32 7.31
N HIS A 102 10.49 15.75 6.12
CA HIS A 102 10.92 16.35 4.86
C HIS A 102 10.19 17.66 4.55
N ASP A 103 8.89 17.74 4.83
CA ASP A 103 8.12 18.98 4.68
C ASP A 103 8.62 20.06 5.64
N HIS A 104 8.99 19.70 6.88
CA HIS A 104 9.60 20.65 7.83
C HIS A 104 10.98 21.16 7.39
N LEU A 105 11.82 20.32 6.79
CA LEU A 105 13.14 20.71 6.28
C LEU A 105 13.08 21.59 5.01
N SER A 106 11.95 21.58 4.30
CA SER A 106 11.75 22.40 3.10
C SER A 106 11.27 23.84 3.37
N VAL A 107 11.07 24.20 4.64
CA VAL A 107 10.56 25.51 5.09
C VAL A 107 11.65 26.34 5.80
N GLU A 108 12.81 25.76 6.09
CA GLU A 108 14.03 26.46 6.54
C GLU A 108 14.97 26.80 5.37
#